data_AF-A0A7R9VMK0-F1
#
_entry.id   AF-A0A7R9VMK0-F1
#
_cell.length_a   1.000
_cell.length_b   1.000
_cell.length_c   1.000
_cell.angle_alpha   90.00
_cell.angle_beta   90.00
_cell.angle_gamma   90.00
#
_symmetry.space_group_name_H-M   'P 1'
#
loop_
_entity.id
_entity.type
_entity.pdbx_description
1 polymer ?
#
loop_
_entity_poly.entity_id
_entity_poly.type
_entity_poly.pdbx_seq_one_letter_code
_entity_poly.pdbx_strand_id
1 'polypeptide(L)'
;GNNQYHWCSACYNELDGNIPIELGDVTLKKDGLKKRKNDEVHEESWVACDTCERWVHQICGLFNSRQNKEHKSEYQCPQCLLKKRKEAAAKEENGGKPAPEVKMQTAEDLPRTKLSEILEGHVRTKVEEQVRKLSKERSDAENVPLEEAMEALNLGGPITIRQVTSTDRKLEVRERMKERYAHKKYPDEFPFRCKCIVVFQKLDGIDVILFALYVYEHGPDNPLPNRRAVYVSYLDSVHFMRPRKMRTFIYHE
;
A
#
# COMPACT_ATOMS: atom_id res chain seq x y z
N GLY A 1 -15.34 5.74 29.71
CA GLY A 1 -14.60 6.74 28.91
C GLY A 1 -13.92 6.00 27.79
N ASN A 2 -14.35 6.19 26.54
CA ASN A 2 -14.04 5.34 25.40
C ASN A 2 -12.63 5.55 24.80
N ASN A 3 -11.65 5.97 25.63
CA ASN A 3 -10.26 6.27 25.22
C ASN A 3 -10.18 7.07 23.90
N GLN A 4 -11.03 8.08 23.76
CA GLN A 4 -11.29 8.76 22.48
C GLN A 4 -10.72 10.18 22.44
N TYR A 5 -10.59 10.83 23.60
CA TYR A 5 -10.14 12.21 23.71
C TYR A 5 -8.86 12.28 24.54
N HIS A 6 -7.86 12.95 23.98
CA HIS A 6 -6.52 13.02 24.54
C HIS A 6 -6.05 14.47 24.53
N TRP A 7 -5.42 14.88 25.63
CA TRP A 7 -4.75 16.16 25.75
C TRP A 7 -3.27 15.90 26.02
N CYS A 8 -2.40 16.66 25.35
CA CYS A 8 -1.00 16.69 25.75
C CYS A 8 -0.88 17.35 27.14
N SER A 9 0.23 17.11 27.83
CA SER A 9 0.46 17.67 29.17
C SER A 9 0.35 19.19 29.21
N ALA A 10 0.81 19.89 28.17
CA ALA A 10 0.75 21.35 28.10
C ALA A 10 -0.71 21.85 28.02
N CYS A 11 -1.48 21.37 27.04
CA CYS A 11 -2.88 21.78 26.88
C CYS A 11 -3.74 21.38 28.09
N TYR A 12 -3.48 20.24 28.74
CA TYR A 12 -4.19 19.87 29.97
C TYR A 12 -3.95 20.88 31.11
N ASN A 13 -2.73 21.39 31.25
CA ASN A 13 -2.40 22.37 32.29
C ASN A 13 -3.08 23.73 32.05
N GLU A 14 -3.33 24.08 30.78
CA GLU A 14 -4.05 25.31 30.39
C GLU A 14 -5.58 25.21 30.61
N LEU A 15 -6.15 24.02 30.78
CA LEU A 15 -7.58 23.86 31.03
C LEU A 15 -7.98 24.46 32.38
N ASP A 16 -9.09 25.20 32.41
CA ASP A 16 -9.73 25.60 33.67
C ASP A 16 -10.50 24.40 34.25
N GLY A 17 -10.27 24.08 35.53
CA GLY A 17 -10.95 22.99 36.22
C GLY A 17 -12.43 23.29 36.53
N ASN A 18 -12.81 24.57 36.54
CA ASN A 18 -14.18 25.00 36.82
C ASN A 18 -15.09 24.98 35.60
N ILE A 19 -14.50 24.96 34.40
CA ILE A 19 -15.23 25.00 33.13
C ILE A 19 -15.35 23.58 32.59
N PRO A 20 -16.57 23.09 32.31
CA PRO A 20 -16.75 21.81 31.63
C PRO A 20 -16.16 21.84 30.22
N ILE A 21 -15.54 20.73 29.82
CA ILE A 21 -14.99 20.53 28.49
C ILE A 21 -16.14 20.05 27.60
N GLU A 22 -16.66 20.94 26.77
CA GLU A 22 -17.72 20.60 25.81
C GLU A 22 -17.11 20.01 24.53
N LEU A 23 -17.41 18.74 24.27
CA LEU A 23 -17.13 18.05 23.02
C LEU A 23 -18.47 17.79 22.33
N GLY A 24 -18.49 17.75 21.00
CA GLY A 24 -19.74 17.78 20.22
C GLY A 24 -20.83 16.80 20.67
N ASP A 25 -20.44 15.64 21.20
CA ASP A 25 -21.30 14.58 21.70
C ASP A 25 -21.18 14.31 23.21
N VAL A 26 -20.21 14.91 23.92
CA VAL A 26 -19.89 14.58 25.32
C VAL A 26 -19.39 15.80 26.09
N THR A 27 -19.93 16.02 27.29
CA THR A 27 -19.36 16.96 28.26
C THR A 27 -18.44 16.23 29.24
N LEU A 28 -17.17 16.67 29.36
CA LEU A 28 -16.17 16.10 30.26
C LEU A 28 -15.74 17.11 31.34
N LYS A 29 -15.23 16.61 32.46
CA LYS A 29 -14.57 17.43 33.50
C LYS A 29 -13.07 17.17 33.50
N LYS A 30 -12.26 18.20 33.78
CA LYS A 30 -10.80 18.10 33.88
C LYS A 30 -10.36 16.99 34.84
N ASP A 31 -11.02 16.88 35.99
CA ASP A 31 -10.73 15.87 37.02
C ASP A 31 -11.17 14.45 36.61
N GLY A 32 -12.02 14.33 35.59
CA GLY A 32 -12.41 13.05 35.00
C GLY A 32 -11.39 12.48 34.02
N LEU A 33 -10.38 13.27 33.64
CA LEU A 33 -9.31 12.84 32.74
C LEU A 33 -8.29 11.99 33.49
N LYS A 34 -7.86 10.89 32.86
CA LYS A 34 -6.85 9.99 33.42
C LYS A 34 -5.49 10.30 32.84
N LYS A 35 -4.53 10.65 33.68
CA LYS A 35 -3.13 10.80 33.28
C LYS A 35 -2.58 9.43 32.86
N ARG A 36 -2.08 9.36 31.63
CA ARG A 36 -1.42 8.18 31.06
C ARG A 36 -0.14 8.59 30.35
N LYS A 37 0.77 7.65 30.19
CA LYS A 37 1.93 7.77 29.31
C LYS A 37 1.60 7.00 28.03
N ASN A 38 2.00 7.55 26.89
CA ASN A 38 1.82 6.90 25.59
C ASN A 38 2.98 5.93 25.33
N ASP A 39 3.08 4.89 26.16
CA ASP A 39 4.13 3.86 26.09
C ASP A 39 3.55 2.44 25.99
N GLU A 40 2.27 2.32 25.65
CA GLU A 40 1.65 1.04 25.30
C GLU A 40 2.25 0.53 23.98
N VAL A 41 2.80 -0.68 24.03
CA VAL A 41 3.34 -1.39 22.86
C VAL A 41 2.43 -2.58 22.60
N HIS A 42 1.79 -2.59 21.43
CA HIS A 42 1.00 -3.73 21.00
C HIS A 42 1.91 -4.85 20.51
N GLU A 43 1.84 -6.02 21.15
CA GLU A 43 2.56 -7.20 20.73
C GLU A 43 1.94 -7.81 19.45
N GLU A 44 2.79 -8.43 18.64
CA GLU A 44 2.34 -9.11 17.44
C GLU A 44 1.56 -10.39 17.81
N SER A 45 0.41 -10.60 17.17
CA SER A 45 -0.38 -11.81 17.32
C SER A 45 0.36 -13.05 16.79
N TRP A 46 0.03 -14.20 17.37
CA TRP A 46 0.60 -15.49 16.99
C TRP A 46 -0.40 -16.39 16.26
N VAL A 47 0.09 -17.37 15.52
CA VAL A 47 -0.71 -18.43 14.89
C VAL A 47 -0.01 -19.78 15.08
N ALA A 48 -0.79 -20.81 15.44
CA ALA A 48 -0.30 -22.18 15.59
C ALA A 48 -0.44 -22.93 14.25
N CYS A 49 0.59 -23.68 13.86
CA CYS A 49 0.54 -24.57 12.70
C CYS A 49 -0.34 -25.80 12.97
N ASP A 50 -1.32 -26.09 12.13
CA ASP A 50 -2.22 -27.25 12.28
C ASP A 50 -1.53 -28.61 12.03
N THR A 51 -0.28 -28.62 11.56
CA THR A 51 0.47 -29.86 11.31
C THR A 51 1.51 -30.18 12.39
N CYS A 52 2.21 -29.16 12.92
CA CYS A 52 3.30 -29.38 13.88
C CYS A 52 3.09 -28.64 15.21
N GLU A 53 1.98 -27.93 15.37
CA GLU A 53 1.54 -27.23 16.59
C GLU A 53 2.51 -26.13 17.07
N ARG A 54 3.56 -25.82 16.30
CA ARG A 54 4.47 -24.72 16.61
C ARG A 54 3.80 -23.38 16.34
N TRP A 55 4.06 -22.44 17.24
CA TRP A 55 3.61 -21.06 17.15
C TRP A 55 4.61 -20.21 16.37
N VAL A 56 4.08 -19.37 15.48
CA VAL A 56 4.85 -18.36 14.76
C VAL A 56 4.11 -17.03 14.80
N HIS A 57 4.85 -15.93 14.70
CA HIS A 57 4.28 -14.59 14.53
C HIS A 57 3.40 -14.55 13.26
N GLN A 58 2.22 -13.93 13.33
CA GLN A 58 1.25 -13.92 12.22
C GLN A 58 1.81 -13.27 10.95
N ILE A 59 2.56 -12.17 11.07
CA ILE A 59 3.20 -11.46 9.96
C ILE A 59 4.33 -12.31 9.39
N CYS A 60 5.20 -12.91 10.22
CA CYS A 60 6.25 -13.82 9.74
C CYS A 60 5.68 -15.03 9.00
N GLY A 61 4.54 -15.54 9.47
CA GLY A 61 3.82 -16.64 8.84
C GLY A 61 2.98 -16.24 7.62
N LEU A 62 2.92 -14.95 7.28
CA LEU A 62 2.03 -14.36 6.26
C LEU A 62 0.56 -14.82 6.42
N PHE A 63 0.13 -15.01 7.66
CA PHE A 63 -1.21 -15.49 7.97
C PHE A 63 -2.21 -14.33 8.00
N ASN A 64 -3.17 -14.34 7.07
CA ASN A 64 -4.20 -13.31 7.00
C ASN A 64 -5.44 -13.73 7.81
N SER A 65 -5.47 -13.35 9.09
CA SER A 65 -6.61 -13.62 9.99
C SER A 65 -7.94 -13.04 9.50
N ARG A 66 -7.93 -11.95 8.71
CA ARG A 66 -9.15 -11.35 8.15
C ARG A 66 -9.79 -12.19 7.06
N GLN A 67 -9.00 -13.01 6.36
CA GLN A 67 -9.50 -13.96 5.36
C GLN A 67 -10.00 -15.26 6.02
N ASN A 68 -9.55 -15.59 7.23
CA ASN A 68 -10.04 -16.74 7.98
C ASN A 68 -11.37 -16.47 8.70
N LYS A 69 -12.37 -15.97 7.97
CA LYS A 69 -13.74 -15.85 8.51
C LYS A 69 -14.27 -17.25 8.80
N GLU A 70 -14.84 -17.43 10.00
CA GLU A 70 -15.42 -18.70 10.49
C GLU A 70 -14.43 -19.84 10.81
N HIS A 71 -13.12 -19.56 10.97
CA HIS A 71 -12.10 -20.58 11.30
C HIS A 71 -12.02 -21.76 10.31
N LYS A 72 -12.45 -21.56 9.06
CA LYS A 72 -12.48 -22.60 8.03
C LYS A 72 -11.12 -22.85 7.36
N SER A 73 -10.14 -21.99 7.60
CA SER A 73 -8.82 -22.07 6.98
C SER A 73 -7.81 -22.71 7.92
N GLU A 74 -7.21 -23.82 7.50
CA GLU A 74 -6.03 -24.39 8.16
C GLU A 74 -4.80 -23.52 7.85
N TYR A 75 -4.00 -23.20 8.87
CA TYR A 75 -2.69 -22.62 8.73
C TYR A 75 -1.60 -23.71 8.79
N GLN A 76 -0.76 -23.76 7.77
CA GLN A 76 0.42 -24.61 7.74
C GLN A 76 1.67 -23.75 7.65
N CYS A 77 2.60 -23.93 8.59
CA CYS A 77 3.83 -23.14 8.60
C CYS A 77 4.72 -23.45 7.39
N PRO A 78 5.64 -22.52 7.02
CA PRO A 78 6.49 -22.68 5.84
C PRO A 78 7.28 -24.00 5.83
N GLN A 79 7.76 -24.47 6.98
CA GLN A 79 8.51 -25.73 7.08
C GLN A 79 7.65 -26.96 6.76
N CYS A 80 6.41 -27.00 7.29
CA CYS A 80 5.46 -28.08 6.99
C CYS A 80 5.03 -28.05 5.51
N LEU A 81 4.79 -26.87 4.95
CA LEU A 81 4.47 -26.71 3.52
C LEU A 81 5.63 -27.18 2.63
N LEU A 82 6.87 -26.82 2.96
CA LEU A 82 8.06 -27.26 2.22
C LEU A 82 8.21 -28.78 2.26
N LYS A 83 8.00 -29.41 3.43
CA LYS A 83 8.03 -30.87 3.55
C LYS A 83 6.96 -31.54 2.69
N LYS A 84 5.70 -31.06 2.76
CA LYS A 84 4.60 -31.57 1.92
C LYS A 84 4.89 -31.44 0.43
N ARG A 85 5.47 -30.31 -0.01
CA ARG A 85 5.86 -30.11 -1.41
C ARG A 85 6.95 -31.08 -1.86
N LYS A 86 7.97 -31.33 -1.04
CA LYS A 86 9.02 -32.32 -1.34
C LYS A 86 8.46 -33.73 -1.45
N GLU A 87 7.58 -34.11 -0.53
CA GLU A 87 6.92 -35.42 -0.55
C GLU A 87 6.00 -35.57 -1.77
N ALA A 88 5.30 -34.50 -2.17
CA ALA A 88 4.49 -34.49 -3.38
C ALA A 88 5.34 -34.64 -4.65
N ALA A 89 6.43 -33.88 -4.77
CA ALA A 89 7.35 -33.97 -5.91
C ALA A 89 7.92 -35.39 -6.07
N ALA A 90 8.35 -36.02 -4.96
CA ALA A 90 8.83 -37.41 -4.99
C ALA A 90 7.74 -38.42 -5.39
N LYS A 91 6.46 -38.14 -5.11
CA LYS A 91 5.34 -38.99 -5.55
C LYS A 91 5.05 -38.82 -7.04
N GLU A 92 5.17 -37.60 -7.56
CA GLU A 92 4.97 -37.29 -8.97
C GLU A 92 6.03 -37.95 -9.86
N GLU A 93 7.30 -37.93 -9.44
CA GLU A 93 8.39 -38.67 -10.10
C GLU A 93 8.13 -40.18 -10.16
N ASN A 94 7.37 -40.72 -9.19
CA ASN A 94 6.96 -42.12 -9.14
C ASN A 94 5.60 -42.40 -9.84
N GLY A 95 5.13 -41.51 -10.71
CA GLY A 95 3.88 -41.65 -11.45
C GLY A 95 2.60 -41.33 -10.67
N GLY A 96 2.74 -40.72 -9.49
CA GLY A 96 1.64 -40.21 -8.68
C GLY A 96 1.05 -38.92 -9.25
N LYS A 97 -0.20 -38.59 -8.85
CA LYS A 97 -0.83 -37.32 -9.25
C LYS A 97 -0.10 -36.13 -8.60
N PRO A 98 0.09 -35.02 -9.34
CA PRO A 98 0.67 -33.80 -8.79
C PRO A 98 -0.17 -33.27 -7.63
N ALA A 99 0.48 -32.66 -6.65
CA ALA A 99 -0.24 -32.01 -5.56
C ALA A 99 -1.06 -30.82 -6.09
N PRO A 100 -2.24 -30.57 -5.50
CA PRO A 100 -3.04 -29.40 -5.87
C PRO A 100 -2.25 -28.12 -5.60
N GLU A 101 -2.15 -27.27 -6.62
CA GLU A 101 -1.44 -26.01 -6.55
C GLU A 101 -2.28 -25.00 -5.74
N VAL A 102 -1.74 -24.53 -4.61
CA VAL A 102 -2.39 -23.48 -3.82
C VAL A 102 -2.09 -22.14 -4.49
N LYS A 103 -3.05 -21.63 -5.27
CA LYS A 103 -2.90 -20.36 -5.97
C LYS A 103 -3.13 -19.19 -5.00
N MET A 104 -2.04 -18.55 -4.58
CA MET A 104 -2.09 -17.30 -3.82
C MET A 104 -2.47 -16.16 -4.77
N GLN A 105 -3.38 -15.28 -4.34
CA GLN A 105 -3.74 -14.09 -5.12
C GLN A 105 -2.56 -13.13 -5.17
N THR A 106 -2.17 -12.73 -6.37
CA THR A 106 -1.03 -11.84 -6.62
C THR A 106 -1.48 -10.47 -7.12
N ALA A 107 -0.58 -9.51 -7.14
CA ALA A 107 -0.81 -8.21 -7.77
C ALA A 107 -1.11 -8.35 -9.27
N GLU A 108 -0.56 -9.37 -9.92
CA GLU A 108 -0.79 -9.63 -11.34
C GLU A 108 -2.24 -10.02 -11.63
N ASP A 109 -2.90 -10.72 -10.69
CA ASP A 109 -4.29 -11.16 -10.77
C ASP A 109 -5.30 -10.01 -10.61
N LEU A 110 -4.86 -8.82 -10.19
CA LEU A 110 -5.74 -7.65 -10.10
C LEU A 110 -6.21 -7.21 -11.50
N PRO A 111 -7.48 -6.76 -11.64
CA PRO A 111 -8.04 -6.32 -12.92
C PRO A 111 -7.16 -5.30 -13.62
N ARG A 112 -6.95 -5.51 -14.93
CA ARG A 112 -6.20 -4.57 -15.78
C ARG A 112 -7.12 -3.46 -16.28
N THR A 113 -6.53 -2.29 -16.43
CA THR A 113 -7.17 -1.13 -17.05
C THR A 113 -6.24 -0.55 -18.08
N LYS A 114 -6.75 0.23 -19.04
CA LYS A 114 -5.92 0.92 -20.03
C LYS A 114 -4.83 1.78 -19.38
N LEU A 115 -5.16 2.46 -18.27
CA LEU A 115 -4.18 3.25 -17.52
C LEU A 115 -3.12 2.34 -16.88
N SER A 116 -3.53 1.23 -16.26
CA SER A 116 -2.60 0.24 -15.71
C SER A 116 -1.62 -0.27 -16.77
N GLU A 117 -2.13 -0.62 -17.95
CA GLU A 117 -1.33 -1.18 -19.06
C GLU A 117 -0.34 -0.17 -19.63
N ILE A 118 -0.77 1.08 -19.82
CA ILE A 118 0.09 2.15 -20.32
C ILE A 118 1.22 2.44 -19.33
N LEU A 119 0.89 2.63 -18.04
CA LEU A 119 1.89 2.93 -17.01
C LEU A 119 2.86 1.77 -16.82
N GLU A 120 2.35 0.54 -16.68
CA GLU A 120 3.19 -0.64 -16.51
C GLU A 120 4.11 -0.88 -17.71
N GLY A 121 3.59 -0.72 -18.94
CA GLY A 121 4.38 -0.84 -20.16
C GLY A 121 5.46 0.24 -20.27
N HIS A 122 5.12 1.48 -19.91
CA HIS A 122 6.07 2.59 -19.89
C HIS A 122 7.21 2.35 -18.89
N VAL A 123 6.87 2.09 -17.63
CA VAL A 123 7.83 1.84 -16.56
C VAL A 123 8.70 0.62 -16.88
N ARG A 124 8.12 -0.47 -17.40
CA ARG A 124 8.90 -1.64 -17.82
C ARG A 124 9.96 -1.28 -18.85
N THR A 125 9.56 -0.56 -19.91
CA THR A 125 10.47 -0.13 -20.98
C THR A 125 11.60 0.74 -20.41
N LYS A 126 11.25 1.70 -19.54
CA LYS A 126 12.21 2.63 -18.94
C LYS A 126 13.17 1.96 -17.95
N VAL A 127 12.68 1.00 -17.19
CA VAL A 127 13.51 0.19 -16.29
C VAL A 127 14.50 -0.66 -17.10
N GLU A 128 14.07 -1.30 -18.18
CA GLU A 128 14.97 -2.07 -19.05
C GLU A 128 16.09 -1.20 -19.66
N GLU A 129 15.74 -0.01 -20.18
CA GLU A 129 16.70 0.97 -20.69
C GLU A 129 17.71 1.39 -19.62
N GLN A 130 17.21 1.73 -18.43
CA GLN A 130 18.03 2.21 -17.32
C GLN A 130 18.93 1.10 -16.74
N VAL A 131 18.43 -0.14 -16.64
CA VAL A 131 19.25 -1.29 -16.23
C VAL A 131 20.38 -1.50 -17.23
N ARG A 132 20.11 -1.50 -18.54
CA ARG A 132 21.17 -1.65 -19.56
C ARG A 132 22.22 -0.55 -19.46
N LYS A 133 21.79 0.71 -19.30
CA LYS A 133 22.69 1.86 -19.14
C LYS A 133 23.59 1.71 -17.92
N LEU A 134 23.00 1.51 -16.73
CA LEU A 134 23.74 1.39 -15.48
C LEU A 134 24.65 0.15 -15.45
N SER A 135 24.24 -0.95 -16.09
CA SER A 135 25.06 -2.16 -16.18
C SER A 135 26.28 -1.93 -17.05
N LYS A 136 26.14 -1.22 -18.17
CA LYS A 136 27.27 -0.86 -19.03
C LYS A 136 28.24 0.08 -18.32
N GLU A 137 27.74 1.15 -17.71
CA GLU A 137 28.57 2.09 -16.94
C GLU A 137 29.37 1.38 -15.84
N ARG A 138 28.74 0.42 -15.15
CA ARG A 138 29.41 -0.40 -14.13
C ARG A 138 30.43 -1.37 -14.72
N SER A 139 30.10 -2.06 -15.81
CA SER A 139 31.02 -2.97 -16.49
C SER A 139 32.28 -2.24 -16.94
N ASP A 140 32.14 -1.05 -17.53
CA ASP A 140 33.25 -0.22 -17.99
C ASP A 140 34.09 0.34 -16.81
N ALA A 141 33.45 0.76 -15.72
CA ALA A 141 34.14 1.37 -14.56
C ALA A 141 34.82 0.35 -13.64
N GLU A 142 34.20 -0.82 -13.42
CA GLU A 142 34.70 -1.86 -12.51
C GLU A 142 35.43 -2.99 -13.25
N ASN A 143 35.46 -2.97 -14.58
CA ASN A 143 36.02 -4.03 -15.43
C ASN A 143 35.45 -5.43 -15.12
N VAL A 144 34.15 -5.48 -14.84
CA VAL A 144 33.39 -6.73 -14.59
C VAL A 144 32.57 -7.11 -15.82
N PRO A 145 32.25 -8.40 -16.04
CA PRO A 145 31.37 -8.81 -17.13
C PRO A 145 30.00 -8.12 -17.07
N LEU A 146 29.44 -7.76 -18.23
CA LEU A 146 28.13 -7.09 -18.31
C LEU A 146 27.01 -7.88 -17.62
N GLU A 147 27.06 -9.21 -17.70
CA GLU A 147 26.08 -10.10 -17.07
C GLU A 147 26.10 -9.99 -15.53
N GLU A 148 27.29 -9.91 -14.93
CA GLU A 148 27.45 -9.68 -13.49
C GLU A 148 26.94 -8.27 -13.09
N ALA A 149 27.22 -7.27 -13.92
CA ALA A 149 26.72 -5.92 -13.70
C ALA A 149 25.18 -5.83 -13.75
N MET A 150 24.56 -6.57 -14.68
CA MET A 150 23.11 -6.70 -14.82
C MET A 150 22.49 -7.44 -13.64
N GLU A 151 23.08 -8.53 -13.17
CA GLU A 151 22.54 -9.33 -12.07
C GLU A 151 22.47 -8.53 -10.76
N ALA A 152 23.46 -7.67 -10.50
CA ALA A 152 23.43 -6.78 -9.34
C ALA A 152 22.33 -5.70 -9.41
N LEU A 153 21.73 -5.48 -10.58
CA LEU A 153 20.56 -4.63 -10.79
C LEU A 153 19.25 -5.42 -10.74
N ASN A 154 19.32 -6.75 -10.78
CA ASN A 154 18.17 -7.66 -10.77
C ASN A 154 17.84 -8.20 -9.36
N LEU A 155 18.02 -7.36 -8.33
CA LEU A 155 17.83 -7.74 -6.91
C LEU A 155 16.36 -7.80 -6.46
N GLY A 156 15.41 -7.61 -7.38
CA GLY A 156 13.98 -7.63 -7.09
C GLY A 156 13.22 -8.27 -8.24
N GLY A 157 12.05 -8.85 -7.93
CA GLY A 157 11.18 -9.43 -8.94
C GLY A 157 10.43 -8.38 -9.77
N PRO A 158 9.50 -8.83 -10.62
CA PRO A 158 8.76 -7.96 -11.54
C PRO A 158 7.99 -6.86 -10.82
N ILE A 159 7.90 -5.71 -11.50
CA ILE A 159 7.07 -4.58 -11.10
C ILE A 159 5.70 -4.71 -11.75
N THR A 160 4.65 -4.57 -10.95
CA THR A 160 3.26 -4.59 -11.41
C THR A 160 2.59 -3.28 -11.03
N ILE A 161 1.89 -2.64 -11.97
CA ILE A 161 1.19 -1.36 -11.71
C ILE A 161 -0.31 -1.56 -11.93
N ARG A 162 -1.13 -1.16 -10.96
CA ARG A 162 -2.59 -1.35 -11.02
C ARG A 162 -3.34 -0.11 -10.57
N GLN A 163 -4.28 0.34 -11.40
CA GLN A 163 -5.37 1.20 -10.95
C GLN A 163 -6.37 0.35 -10.15
N VAL A 164 -6.34 0.49 -8.82
CA VAL A 164 -7.17 -0.32 -7.91
C VAL A 164 -8.52 0.32 -7.58
N THR A 165 -8.66 1.63 -7.78
CA THR A 165 -9.96 2.32 -7.63
C THR A 165 -10.15 3.37 -8.72
N SER A 166 -11.42 3.59 -9.08
CA SER A 166 -11.87 4.69 -9.94
C SER A 166 -13.31 5.02 -9.56
N THR A 167 -13.51 6.14 -8.88
CA THR A 167 -14.82 6.52 -8.31
C THR A 167 -15.15 7.97 -8.64
N ASP A 168 -16.39 8.24 -9.03
CA ASP A 168 -16.86 9.61 -9.25
C ASP A 168 -17.21 10.26 -7.91
N ARG A 169 -16.71 11.48 -7.71
CA ARG A 169 -16.86 12.29 -6.50
C ARG A 169 -17.13 13.75 -6.86
N LYS A 170 -17.45 14.54 -5.85
CA LYS A 170 -17.70 15.98 -6.01
C LYS A 170 -16.97 16.74 -4.92
N LEU A 171 -16.39 17.88 -5.30
CA LEU A 171 -15.81 18.84 -4.37
C LEU A 171 -16.82 19.97 -4.17
N GLU A 172 -17.40 20.06 -2.98
CA GLU A 172 -18.28 21.18 -2.63
C GLU A 172 -17.45 22.43 -2.32
N VAL A 173 -17.87 23.56 -2.88
CA VAL A 173 -17.25 24.85 -2.60
C VAL A 173 -17.63 25.30 -1.21
N ARG A 174 -16.63 25.66 -0.38
CA ARG A 174 -16.88 26.12 0.99
C ARG A 174 -17.64 27.44 0.99
N GLU A 175 -18.50 27.63 1.99
CA GLU A 175 -19.42 28.77 2.11
C GLU A 175 -18.76 30.13 1.88
N ARG A 176 -17.63 30.41 2.55
CA ARG A 176 -16.89 31.68 2.37
C ARG A 176 -16.44 31.95 0.94
N MET A 177 -16.14 30.91 0.15
CA MET A 177 -15.80 31.07 -1.27
C MET A 177 -17.04 31.39 -2.10
N LYS A 178 -18.16 30.74 -1.80
CA LYS A 178 -19.45 31.04 -2.45
C LYS A 178 -19.85 32.49 -2.19
N GLU A 179 -19.82 32.93 -0.93
CA GLU A 179 -20.12 34.31 -0.53
C GLU A 179 -19.22 35.32 -1.26
N ARG A 180 -17.90 35.10 -1.22
CA ARG A 180 -16.91 36.00 -1.84
C ARG A 180 -17.12 36.16 -3.35
N TYR A 181 -17.52 35.10 -4.05
CA TYR A 181 -17.65 35.08 -5.50
C TYR A 181 -19.10 34.98 -5.99
N ALA A 182 -20.09 35.28 -5.13
CA ALA A 182 -21.51 35.19 -5.47
C ALA A 182 -21.85 36.03 -6.73
N HIS A 183 -21.26 37.22 -6.84
CA HIS A 183 -21.42 38.13 -7.99
C HIS A 183 -20.91 37.56 -9.33
N LYS A 184 -20.03 36.55 -9.30
CA LYS A 184 -19.47 35.91 -10.51
C LYS A 184 -20.17 34.60 -10.89
N LYS A 185 -21.27 34.23 -10.21
CA LYS A 185 -21.93 32.93 -10.39
C LYS A 185 -20.93 31.76 -10.30
N TYR A 186 -20.06 31.81 -9.31
CA TYR A 186 -19.06 30.77 -9.10
C TYR A 186 -19.75 29.42 -8.82
N PRO A 187 -19.27 28.29 -9.36
CA PRO A 187 -19.92 26.99 -9.19
C PRO A 187 -20.04 26.58 -7.72
N ASP A 188 -21.10 25.85 -7.39
CA ASP A 188 -21.31 25.29 -6.05
C ASP A 188 -20.49 24.02 -5.79
N GLU A 189 -20.17 23.28 -6.85
CA GLU A 189 -19.45 22.02 -6.79
C GLU A 189 -18.64 21.77 -8.06
N PHE A 190 -17.60 20.94 -7.93
CA PHE A 190 -16.79 20.46 -9.05
C PHE A 190 -16.77 18.92 -9.06
N PRO A 191 -17.37 18.25 -10.06
CA PRO A 191 -17.31 16.79 -10.17
C PRO A 191 -15.93 16.32 -10.63
N PHE A 192 -15.40 15.26 -10.06
CA PHE A 192 -14.11 14.69 -10.44
C PHE A 192 -14.10 13.18 -10.29
N ARG A 193 -13.23 12.51 -11.04
CA ARG A 193 -12.97 11.08 -10.90
C ARG A 193 -11.74 10.88 -10.04
N CYS A 194 -11.90 10.24 -8.90
CA CYS A 194 -10.82 9.85 -8.00
C CYS A 194 -10.29 8.48 -8.40
N LYS A 195 -9.00 8.39 -8.72
CA LYS A 195 -8.31 7.12 -9.02
C LYS A 195 -7.19 6.87 -8.01
N CYS A 196 -6.96 5.59 -7.70
CA CYS A 196 -5.81 5.13 -6.94
C CYS A 196 -4.99 4.18 -7.81
N ILE A 197 -3.70 4.49 -7.97
CA ILE A 197 -2.72 3.71 -8.70
C ILE A 197 -1.72 3.19 -7.68
N VAL A 198 -1.44 1.88 -7.73
CA VAL A 198 -0.53 1.21 -6.79
C VAL A 198 0.56 0.48 -7.58
N VAL A 199 1.80 0.62 -7.12
CA VAL A 199 2.97 -0.08 -7.64
C VAL A 199 3.35 -1.18 -6.68
N PHE A 200 3.43 -2.39 -7.21
CA PHE A 200 3.85 -3.60 -6.52
C PHE A 200 5.19 -4.05 -7.05
N GLN A 201 6.00 -4.67 -6.20
CA GLN A 201 7.14 -5.46 -6.62
C GLN A 201 7.12 -6.81 -5.93
N LYS A 202 7.40 -7.86 -6.68
CA LYS A 202 7.56 -9.20 -6.13
C LYS A 202 8.92 -9.30 -5.43
N LEU A 203 8.94 -9.24 -4.10
CA LEU A 203 10.13 -9.36 -3.27
C LEU A 203 10.09 -10.69 -2.53
N ASP A 204 11.15 -11.49 -2.66
CA ASP A 204 11.28 -12.79 -1.99
C ASP A 204 10.07 -13.72 -2.26
N GLY A 205 9.49 -13.62 -3.47
CA GLY A 205 8.33 -14.40 -3.92
C GLY A 205 6.96 -13.83 -3.56
N ILE A 206 6.90 -12.68 -2.87
CA ILE A 206 5.66 -12.07 -2.35
C ILE A 206 5.48 -10.66 -2.94
N ASP A 207 4.26 -10.30 -3.30
CA ASP A 207 3.96 -8.94 -3.75
C ASP A 207 4.00 -7.95 -2.58
N VAL A 208 4.85 -6.92 -2.70
CA VAL A 208 4.97 -5.82 -1.76
C VAL A 208 4.48 -4.54 -2.43
N ILE A 209 3.54 -3.84 -1.79
CA ILE A 209 3.12 -2.50 -2.21
C ILE A 209 4.25 -1.53 -1.86
N LEU A 210 4.73 -0.77 -2.85
CA LEU A 210 5.87 0.13 -2.69
C LEU A 210 5.54 1.60 -2.90
N PHE A 211 4.50 1.89 -3.67
CA PHE A 211 4.07 3.25 -3.98
C PHE A 211 2.58 3.30 -4.26
N ALA A 212 1.93 4.36 -3.80
CA ALA A 212 0.53 4.65 -4.07
C ALA A 212 0.37 6.10 -4.49
N LEU A 213 -0.49 6.33 -5.49
CA LEU A 213 -0.80 7.64 -6.03
C LEU A 213 -2.31 7.80 -6.16
N TYR A 214 -2.84 8.87 -5.57
CA TYR A 214 -4.23 9.29 -5.68
C TYR A 214 -4.33 10.54 -6.56
N VAL A 215 -5.13 10.44 -7.62
CA VAL A 215 -5.36 11.55 -8.56
C VAL A 215 -6.83 11.88 -8.69
N TYR A 216 -7.12 13.16 -8.86
CA TYR A 216 -8.44 13.68 -9.21
C TYR A 216 -8.39 14.15 -10.65
N GLU A 217 -9.22 13.54 -11.49
CA GLU A 217 -9.37 13.92 -12.89
C GLU A 217 -10.64 14.75 -13.07
N HIS A 218 -10.47 16.00 -13.53
CA HIS A 218 -11.57 16.87 -13.89
C HIS A 218 -11.80 16.84 -15.41
N GLY A 219 -12.98 16.35 -15.81
CA GLY A 219 -13.34 16.18 -17.22
C GLY A 219 -13.52 17.49 -18.00
N PRO A 220 -13.81 17.39 -19.31
CA PRO A 220 -14.12 18.53 -20.16
C PRO A 220 -15.42 19.25 -19.77
N ASP A 221 -16.37 18.51 -19.20
CA ASP A 221 -17.68 19.05 -18.80
C ASP A 221 -17.64 19.73 -17.43
N ASN A 222 -16.49 19.68 -16.76
CA ASN A 222 -16.31 20.34 -15.48
C ASN A 222 -16.33 21.89 -15.68
N PRO A 223 -16.96 22.65 -14.75
CA PRO A 223 -16.97 24.10 -14.84
C PRO A 223 -15.58 24.72 -14.67
N LEU A 224 -15.39 25.94 -15.16
CA LEU A 224 -14.17 26.69 -14.88
C LEU A 224 -14.08 26.99 -13.37
N PRO A 225 -12.89 26.92 -12.75
CA PRO A 225 -11.58 26.80 -13.40
C PRO A 225 -11.03 25.37 -13.56
N ASN A 226 -11.73 24.33 -13.09
CA ASN A 226 -11.16 22.98 -12.99
C ASN A 226 -11.26 22.15 -14.28
N ARG A 227 -11.91 22.66 -15.34
CA ARG A 227 -12.02 21.99 -16.64
C ARG A 227 -10.68 21.45 -17.16
N ARG A 228 -10.64 20.15 -17.49
CA ARG A 228 -9.47 19.45 -18.05
C ARG A 228 -8.21 19.52 -17.17
N ALA A 229 -8.39 19.63 -15.85
CA ALA A 229 -7.28 19.59 -14.92
C ALA A 229 -7.13 18.20 -14.29
N VAL A 230 -5.90 17.85 -13.93
CA VAL A 230 -5.60 16.71 -13.07
C VAL A 230 -4.88 17.23 -11.84
N TYR A 231 -5.28 16.74 -10.67
CA TYR A 231 -4.68 17.09 -9.39
C TYR A 231 -4.17 15.83 -8.70
N VAL A 232 -2.91 15.85 -8.28
CA VAL A 232 -2.35 14.81 -7.40
C VAL A 232 -2.81 15.12 -5.99
N SER A 233 -3.75 14.30 -5.49
CA SER A 233 -4.29 14.47 -4.13
C SER A 233 -3.27 14.05 -3.08
N TYR A 234 -2.60 12.94 -3.32
CA TYR A 234 -1.65 12.37 -2.38
C TYR A 234 -0.79 11.33 -3.11
N LEU A 235 0.48 11.25 -2.73
CA LEU A 235 1.36 10.15 -3.07
C LEU A 235 2.15 9.74 -1.84
N ASP A 236 2.47 8.47 -1.74
CA ASP A 236 3.31 7.93 -0.67
C ASP A 236 4.08 6.69 -1.13
N SER A 237 5.15 6.37 -0.41
CA SER A 237 6.04 5.26 -0.74
C SER A 237 6.62 4.59 0.50
N VAL A 238 6.91 3.29 0.38
CA VAL A 238 7.74 2.57 1.34
C VAL A 238 9.08 2.20 0.69
N HIS A 239 10.15 2.27 1.47
CA HIS A 239 11.52 2.31 0.95
C HIS A 239 12.13 0.92 0.66
N PHE A 240 11.31 -0.10 0.44
CA PHE A 240 11.75 -1.50 0.28
C PHE A 240 12.04 -1.94 -1.16
N MET A 241 11.81 -1.06 -2.15
CA MET A 241 12.07 -1.37 -3.56
C MET A 241 13.50 -1.88 -3.78
N ARG A 242 13.64 -2.98 -4.53
CA ARG A 242 14.92 -3.57 -4.89
C ARG A 242 15.14 -3.53 -6.40
N PRO A 243 16.32 -3.09 -6.89
CA PRO A 243 17.41 -2.50 -6.12
C PRO A 243 17.08 -1.06 -5.69
N ARG A 244 17.55 -0.64 -4.50
CA ARG A 244 17.25 0.68 -3.91
C ARG A 244 17.63 1.85 -4.84
N LYS A 245 18.68 1.70 -5.65
CA LYS A 245 19.14 2.73 -6.61
C LYS A 245 18.15 3.01 -7.74
N MET A 246 17.27 2.05 -8.07
CA MET A 246 16.25 2.24 -9.10
C MET A 246 14.98 2.90 -8.57
N ARG A 247 14.82 3.00 -7.24
CA ARG A 247 13.58 3.44 -6.60
C ARG A 247 13.11 4.82 -7.05
N THR A 248 13.97 5.83 -6.94
CA THR A 248 13.60 7.19 -7.32
C THR A 248 13.30 7.30 -8.81
N PHE A 249 14.08 6.61 -9.65
CA PHE A 249 13.84 6.56 -11.09
C PHE A 249 12.46 5.97 -11.39
N ILE A 250 12.12 4.81 -10.82
CA ILE A 250 10.82 4.15 -11.02
C ILE A 250 9.64 5.01 -10.54
N TYR A 251 9.81 5.85 -9.52
CA TYR A 251 8.73 6.75 -9.08
C TYR A 251 8.57 7.99 -9.98
N HIS A 252 9.58 8.35 -10.76
CA HIS A 252 9.49 9.45 -11.71
C HIS A 252 8.85 9.02 -13.04
N GLU A 253 9.13 7.79 -13.48
CA GLU A 253 8.48 7.16 -14.66
C GLU A 253 7.04 6.72 -14.34
#